data_AF-A0A376KJN6-F1
#
_entry.id   AF-A0A376KJN6-F1
#
_cell.length_a   1.000
_cell.length_b   1.000
_cell.length_c   1.000
_cell.angle_alpha   90.00
_cell.angle_beta   90.00
_cell.angle_gamma   90.00
#
_symmetry.space_group_name_H-M   'P 1'
#
loop_
_entity.id
_entity.type
_entity.pdbx_description
1 polymer ?
#
loop_
_entity_poly.entity_id
_entity_poly.type
_entity_poly.pdbx_seq_one_letter_code
_entity_poly.pdbx_strand_id
1 'polypeptide(L)' 'MLFVGDSRNDIQAAKAAGCPSVGLTYGYNYGEAIDLSQPDVIYQSINDLLPALGLPHSENQESKND' A
#
# COMPACT_ATOMS: atom_id res chain seq x y z
N MET A 1 -2.86 12.38 -8.17
CA MET A 1 -1.60 11.81 -7.63
C MET A 1 -1.99 10.84 -6.53
N LEU A 2 -1.38 9.66 -6.48
CA LEU A 2 -1.66 8.61 -5.49
C LEU A 2 -0.36 8.26 -4.78
N PHE A 3 -0.37 8.24 -3.46
CA PHE A 3 0.75 7.77 -2.65
C PHE A 3 0.53 6.32 -2.24
N VAL A 4 1.56 5.50 -2.37
CA VAL A 4 1.54 4.08 -2.00
C VAL A 4 2.77 3.84 -1.12
N GLY A 5 2.55 3.32 0.08
CA GLY A 5 3.62 3.07 1.03
C GLY A 5 3.24 2.02 2.07
N ASP A 6 4.25 1.54 2.77
CA ASP A 6 4.15 0.45 3.75
C ASP A 6 4.45 0.92 5.18
N SER A 7 4.82 2.19 5.37
CA SER A 7 5.19 2.74 6.67
C SER A 7 4.34 3.95 7.10
N ARG A 8 4.34 4.22 8.41
CA ARG A 8 3.74 5.43 8.99
C ARG A 8 4.22 6.72 8.32
N ASN A 9 5.51 6.80 8.00
CA ASN A 9 6.09 7.99 7.38
C ASN A 9 5.48 8.26 6.00
N ASP A 10 5.23 7.22 5.21
CA ASP A 10 4.64 7.36 3.89
C ASP A 10 3.20 7.91 3.98
N ILE A 11 2.42 7.38 4.92
CA ILE A 11 1.04 7.83 5.13
C ILE A 11 1.01 9.28 5.65
N GLN A 12 1.93 9.64 6.55
CA GLN A 12 2.04 11.01 7.03
C GLN A 12 2.48 11.98 5.92
N ALA A 13 3.41 11.57 5.06
CA ALA A 13 3.83 12.37 3.91
C ALA A 13 2.68 12.57 2.91
N ALA A 14 1.91 11.52 2.62
CA ALA A 14 0.74 11.60 1.74
C ALA A 14 -0.31 12.56 2.29
N LYS A 15 -0.61 12.47 3.60
CA LYS A 15 -1.54 13.38 4.30
C LYS A 15 -1.05 14.83 4.26
N ALA A 16 0.24 15.06 4.54
CA ALA A 16 0.82 16.39 4.46
C ALA A 16 0.77 16.97 3.03
N ALA A 17 0.88 16.11 2.02
CA ALA A 17 0.73 16.47 0.61
C ALA A 17 -0.74 16.59 0.14
N GLY A 18 -1.72 16.32 1.00
CA GLY A 18 -3.14 16.31 0.63
C GLY A 18 -3.49 15.27 -0.44
N CYS A 19 -2.72 14.19 -0.51
CA CYS A 19 -2.88 13.14 -1.52
C CYS A 19 -3.55 11.90 -0.92
N PRO A 20 -4.41 11.21 -1.68
CA PRO A 20 -4.87 9.87 -1.33
C PRO A 20 -3.70 8.91 -1.12
N SER A 21 -3.85 8.02 -0.16
CA SER A 21 -2.82 7.12 0.35
C SER A 21 -3.29 5.66 0.38
N VAL A 22 -2.43 4.76 -0.08
CA VAL A 22 -2.62 3.31 0.02
C VAL A 22 -1.56 2.77 0.96
N GLY A 23 -1.99 2.10 2.03
CA GLY A 23 -1.14 1.39 2.97
C GLY A 23 -0.98 -0.07 2.58
N LEU A 24 0.25 -0.55 2.45
CA LEU A 24 0.53 -1.97 2.23
C LEU A 24 0.74 -2.68 3.57
N THR A 25 0.10 -3.84 3.77
CA THR A 25 0.22 -4.59 5.04
C THR A 25 1.53 -5.35 5.20
N TYR A 26 2.33 -5.42 4.14
CA TYR A 26 3.65 -6.02 4.12
C TYR A 26 4.70 -4.93 3.94
N GLY A 27 5.86 -5.11 4.59
CA GLY A 27 6.97 -4.19 4.45
C GLY A 27 7.56 -3.69 5.78
N TYR A 28 8.21 -2.54 5.72
CA TYR A 28 9.12 -2.00 6.73
C TYR A 28 8.44 -0.95 7.62
N ASN A 29 7.49 -1.39 8.46
CA ASN A 29 6.85 -0.51 9.45
C ASN A 29 7.26 -0.81 10.90
N TYR A 30 8.48 -1.31 11.14
CA TYR A 30 9.02 -1.55 12.49
C TYR A 30 8.13 -2.44 13.39
N GLY A 31 7.35 -3.35 12.81
CA GLY A 31 6.41 -4.21 13.54
C GLY A 31 5.08 -3.54 13.91
N GLU A 32 4.87 -2.29 13.50
CA GLU A 32 3.62 -1.57 13.67
C GLU A 32 2.65 -1.90 12.51
N ALA A 33 1.38 -2.09 12.82
CA ALA A 33 0.37 -2.32 11.80
C ALA A 33 0.07 -1.01 11.05
N ILE A 34 0.05 -1.07 9.71
CA ILE A 34 -0.09 0.12 8.85
C ILE A 34 -1.44 0.83 9.01
N ASP A 35 -2.47 0.10 9.43
CA ASP A 35 -3.83 0.61 9.71
C ASP A 35 -3.83 1.68 10.81
N LEU A 36 -2.91 1.59 11.79
CA LEU A 36 -2.75 2.60 12.84
C LEU A 36 -2.35 3.97 12.29
N SER A 37 -1.77 4.02 11.10
CA SER A 37 -1.41 5.26 10.41
C SER A 37 -2.59 5.88 9.65
N GLN A 38 -3.73 5.18 9.59
CA GLN A 38 -4.97 5.57 8.90
C GLN A 38 -4.74 5.98 7.43
N PRO A 39 -4.26 5.06 6.57
CA PRO A 39 -4.29 5.26 5.13
C PRO A 39 -5.74 5.30 4.61
N ASP A 40 -5.94 5.81 3.39
CA ASP A 40 -7.28 5.85 2.78
C ASP A 40 -7.76 4.45 2.35
N VAL A 41 -6.84 3.60 1.89
CA VAL A 41 -7.09 2.21 1.52
C VAL A 41 -5.93 1.34 2.00
N ILE A 42 -6.21 0.08 2.36
CA ILE A 42 -5.20 -0.90 2.74
C ILE A 42 -5.22 -2.06 1.74
N TYR A 43 -4.03 -2.45 1.25
CA TYR A 43 -3.86 -3.62 0.38
C TYR A 43 -2.82 -4.59 0.92
N GLN A 44 -3.00 -5.86 0.58
CA GLN A 44 -2.07 -6.92 0.97
C GLN A 44 -0.98 -7.16 -0.06
N SER A 45 -1.20 -6.75 -1.30
CA SER A 45 -0.24 -6.83 -2.39
C SER A 45 -0.27 -5.56 -3.22
N ILE A 46 0.88 -5.14 -3.75
CA ILE A 46 0.93 -4.07 -4.74
C ILE A 46 0.17 -4.43 -6.02
N ASN A 47 -0.03 -5.72 -6.31
CA ASN A 47 -0.84 -6.17 -7.43
C ASN A 47 -2.33 -5.80 -7.28
N ASP A 48 -2.80 -5.60 -6.04
CA ASP A 48 -4.16 -5.13 -5.76
C ASP A 48 -4.38 -3.68 -6.24
N LEU A 49 -3.29 -2.96 -6.56
CA LEU A 49 -3.33 -1.61 -7.12
C LEU A 49 -3.64 -1.59 -8.63
N LEU A 50 -3.38 -2.68 -9.36
CA LEU A 50 -3.51 -2.70 -10.82
C LEU A 50 -4.93 -2.29 -11.29
N PRO A 51 -6.04 -2.79 -10.69
CA PRO A 51 -7.38 -2.35 -11.07
C PRO A 51 -7.61 -0.85 -10.85
N ALA A 52 -7.03 -0.26 -9.79
CA ALA A 52 -7.13 1.17 -9.51
C ALA A 52 -6.41 2.04 -10.55
N LEU A 53 -5.45 1.47 -11.29
CA LEU A 53 -4.73 2.12 -12.39
C LEU A 53 -5.36 1.87 -13.76
N GLY A 54 -6.51 1.19 -13.82
CA GLY A 54 -7.14 0.77 -15.09
C GLY A 54 -6.42 -0.37 -15.79
N LEU A 55 -5.54 -1.08 -15.07
CA LEU A 55 -4.83 -2.26 -15.56
C LEU A 55 -5.58 -3.53 -15.12
N PRO A 56 -5.54 -4.61 -15.92
CA PRO A 56 -6.13 -5.87 -15.51
C PRO A 56 -5.42 -6.41 -14.26
N HIS A 57 -6.15 -7.14 -13.42
CA HIS A 57 -5.55 -7.89 -12.32
C HIS A 57 -4.55 -8.91 -12.91
N SER A 58 -3.30 -8.84 -12.47
CA SER A 58 -2.27 -9.80 -12.89
C SER A 58 -2.32 -11.00 -11.94
N GLU A 59 -2.82 -12.14 -12.42
CA GLU A 59 -2.81 -13.41 -11.66
C GLU A 59 -1.42 -14.07 -11.59
N ASN A 60 -0.35 -13.41 -12.05
CA ASN A 60 0.97 -14.02 -12.15
C ASN A 60 1.91 -13.66 -10.99
N GLN A 61 2.15 -14.70 -10.17
CA GLN A 61 3.29 -14.99 -9.30
C GLN A 61 3.20 -14.63 -7.80
N GLU A 62 2.41 -15.42 -7.07
CA GLU A 62 2.92 -16.02 -5.82
C GLU A 62 3.92 -17.13 -6.18
N SER A 63 5.20 -16.78 -6.29
CA SER A 63 6.22 -17.77 -5.94
C SER A 63 6.37 -17.72 -4.43
N LYS A 64 5.68 -18.67 -3.81
CA LYS A 64 5.90 -19.14 -2.45
C LYS A 64 7.40 -19.43 -2.31
N ASN A 65 8.14 -18.51 -1.69
CA ASN A 65 9.48 -18.82 -1.23
C ASN A 65 9.30 -19.63 0.07
N ASP A 66 9.58 -20.93 -0.02
CA ASP A 66 9.76 -21.82 1.14
C ASP A 66 10.86 -21.30 2.08
#